data_AF-A0A314Z693-F1
#
_entry.id   AF-A0A314Z693-F1
#
_cell.length_a   1.000
_cell.length_b   1.000
_cell.length_c   1.000
_cell.angle_alpha   90.00
_cell.angle_beta   90.00
_cell.angle_gamma   90.00
#
_symmetry.space_group_name_H-M   'P 1'
#
loop_
_entity.id
_entity.type
_entity.pdbx_description
1 polymer ?
#
loop_
_entity_poly.entity_id
_entity_poly.type
_entity_poly.pdbx_seq_one_letter_code
_entity_poly.pdbx_strand_id
1 'polypeptide(L)'
;MDNEKPIVCVLDASTYVGFWILKGLLGRGFTVHAAIQKNGETEIQKRIREMEKVEERLEVFVVDVLDYHSILLALKGCSAMFCCLDSSDGYDEKMVDLEVRGAINVVEACAQTETVEKIVFTSSLTAAIWRENICSQKDVDEKSWSDQEFCRKLKLWYAWQRHSLNRLLGLYPWTGCSRWFP
;
A
#
# COMPACT_ATOMS: atom_id res chain seq x y z
N MET A 1 0.28 -27.40 -19.49
CA MET A 1 -0.67 -26.31 -19.23
C MET A 1 0.17 -25.20 -18.67
N ASP A 2 0.52 -24.22 -19.50
CA ASP A 2 1.32 -23.09 -19.05
C ASP A 2 0.51 -22.37 -17.97
N ASN A 3 1.03 -22.43 -16.74
CA ASN A 3 0.37 -21.86 -15.57
C ASN A 3 0.60 -20.35 -15.64
N GLU A 4 -0.23 -19.67 -16.42
CA GLU A 4 -0.19 -18.21 -16.58
C GLU A 4 -0.26 -17.57 -15.19
N LYS A 5 0.74 -16.75 -14.86
CA LYS A 5 0.83 -16.18 -13.52
C LYS A 5 -0.29 -15.16 -13.33
N PRO A 6 -0.89 -15.09 -12.12
CA PRO A 6 -1.95 -14.13 -11.87
C PRO A 6 -1.43 -12.70 -12.06
N ILE A 7 -2.30 -11.82 -12.54
CA ILE A 7 -2.00 -10.40 -12.67
C ILE A 7 -2.03 -9.79 -11.26
N VAL A 8 -1.09 -8.90 -10.97
CA VAL A 8 -0.99 -8.25 -9.66
C VAL A 8 -0.93 -6.74 -9.81
N CYS A 9 -1.59 -6.01 -8.92
CA CYS A 9 -1.54 -4.55 -8.87
C CYS A 9 -0.55 -4.09 -7.80
N VAL A 10 0.28 -3.10 -8.12
CA VAL A 10 1.08 -2.36 -7.15
C VAL A 10 0.53 -0.95 -7.08
N LEU A 11 -0.23 -0.67 -6.03
CA LEU A 11 -0.78 0.65 -5.75
C LEU A 11 0.30 1.54 -5.13
N ASP A 12 0.47 2.71 -5.74
CA ASP A 12 1.54 3.67 -5.46
C ASP A 12 2.94 3.10 -5.73
N ALA A 13 3.10 2.53 -6.93
CA ALA A 13 4.35 1.97 -7.43
C ALA A 13 5.48 3.02 -7.52
N SER A 14 5.15 4.31 -7.51
CA SER A 14 6.10 5.42 -7.52
C SER A 14 6.86 5.63 -6.21
N THR A 15 6.44 4.99 -5.13
CA THR A 15 7.20 4.99 -3.86
C THR A 15 8.45 4.13 -3.96
N TYR A 16 9.41 4.38 -3.07
CA TYR A 16 10.64 3.58 -3.03
C TYR A 16 10.34 2.08 -2.85
N VAL A 17 9.48 1.74 -1.89
CA VAL A 17 9.09 0.35 -1.62
C VAL A 17 8.27 -0.22 -2.77
N GLY A 18 7.28 0.53 -3.28
CA GLY A 18 6.44 0.11 -4.40
C GLY A 18 7.25 -0.21 -5.66
N PHE A 19 8.25 0.60 -5.99
CA PHE A 19 9.11 0.39 -7.15
C PHE A 19 9.93 -0.91 -7.07
N TRP A 20 10.45 -1.24 -5.89
CA TRP A 20 11.20 -2.48 -5.71
C TRP A 20 10.30 -3.71 -5.70
N ILE A 21 9.08 -3.61 -5.15
CA ILE A 21 8.06 -4.65 -5.25
C ILE A 21 7.71 -4.89 -6.72
N LEU A 22 7.43 -3.82 -7.48
CA LEU A 22 7.18 -3.87 -8.92
C LEU A 22 8.29 -4.63 -9.67
N LYS A 23 9.55 -4.22 -9.48
CA LYS A 23 10.70 -4.90 -10.12
C LYS A 23 10.83 -6.36 -9.70
N GLY A 24 10.63 -6.66 -8.43
CA GLY A 24 10.69 -8.03 -7.91
C GLY A 24 9.62 -8.93 -8.52
N LEU A 25 8.40 -8.42 -8.69
CA LEU A 25 7.30 -9.15 -9.32
C LEU A 25 7.54 -9.40 -10.82
N LEU A 26 7.98 -8.37 -11.55
CA LEU A 26 8.34 -8.50 -12.97
C LEU A 26 9.47 -9.51 -13.18
N GLY A 27 10.53 -9.44 -12.36
CA GLY A 27 11.66 -10.38 -12.41
C GLY A 27 11.27 -11.81 -12.05
N ARG A 28 10.17 -12.00 -11.30
CA ARG A 28 9.61 -13.32 -11.00
C ARG A 28 8.67 -13.83 -12.08
N GLY A 29 8.41 -13.11 -13.17
CA GLY A 29 7.54 -13.60 -14.23
C GLY A 29 6.08 -13.13 -14.17
N PHE A 30 5.70 -12.27 -13.22
CA PHE A 30 4.30 -11.79 -13.09
C PHE A 30 3.98 -10.68 -14.10
N THR A 31 2.71 -10.56 -14.47
CA THR A 31 2.14 -9.37 -15.11
C THR A 31 1.71 -8.39 -14.03
N VAL A 32 2.15 -7.14 -14.13
CA VAL A 32 2.01 -6.14 -13.07
C VAL A 32 1.32 -4.89 -13.61
N HIS A 33 0.22 -4.52 -12.94
CA HIS A 33 -0.40 -3.21 -13.07
C HIS A 33 0.26 -2.26 -12.08
N ALA A 34 1.02 -1.28 -12.57
CA ALA A 34 1.66 -0.27 -11.75
C ALA A 34 0.76 0.96 -11.64
N ALA A 35 0.09 1.12 -10.50
CA ALA A 35 -0.70 2.32 -10.23
C ALA A 35 0.19 3.41 -9.61
N ILE A 36 0.32 4.55 -10.29
CA ILE A 36 1.10 5.72 -9.85
C ILE A 36 0.17 6.88 -9.51
N GLN A 37 0.50 7.65 -8.48
CA GLN A 37 -0.31 8.79 -8.08
C GLN A 37 -0.15 10.00 -9.01
N LYS A 38 -1.20 10.81 -9.11
CA LYS A 38 -1.23 12.07 -9.87
C LYS A 38 -0.70 13.25 -9.04
N ASN A 39 0.54 13.16 -8.56
CA ASN A 39 1.16 14.16 -7.67
C ASN A 39 2.42 14.83 -8.26
N GLY A 40 2.53 14.86 -9.59
CA GLY A 40 3.69 15.39 -10.30
C GLY A 40 4.66 14.28 -10.72
N GLU A 41 5.61 14.61 -11.59
CA GLU A 41 6.48 13.61 -12.22
C GLU A 41 7.78 13.41 -11.46
N THR A 42 7.87 12.33 -10.68
CA THR A 42 9.09 11.94 -9.97
C THR A 42 10.05 11.16 -10.87
N GLU A 43 11.33 11.09 -10.48
CA GLU A 43 12.34 10.26 -11.17
C GLU A 43 11.93 8.78 -11.23
N ILE A 44 11.28 8.26 -10.19
CA ILE A 44 10.77 6.88 -10.16
C ILE A 44 9.62 6.72 -11.16
N GLN A 45 8.68 7.67 -11.23
CA GLN A 45 7.60 7.62 -12.22
C GLN A 45 8.13 7.62 -13.66
N LYS A 46 9.13 8.45 -13.96
CA LYS A 46 9.79 8.43 -15.29
C LYS A 46 10.35 7.05 -15.61
N ARG A 47 11.09 6.46 -14.67
CA ARG A 47 11.65 5.11 -14.83
C ARG A 47 10.58 4.05 -15.03
N ILE A 48 9.46 4.11 -14.31
CA ILE A 48 8.34 3.18 -14.49
C ILE A 48 7.76 3.30 -15.90
N ARG A 49 7.54 4.53 -16.39
CA ARG A 49 7.06 4.80 -17.75
C ARG A 49 8.06 4.40 -18.83
N GLU A 50 9.35 4.48 -18.57
CA GLU A 50 10.39 3.97 -19.47
C GLU A 50 10.40 2.45 -19.52
N MET A 51 10.21 1.79 -18.37
CA MET A 51 10.08 0.34 -18.28
C MET A 51 8.83 -0.18 -19.01
N GLU A 52 7.71 0.51 -18.89
CA GLU A 52 6.45 0.16 -19.58
C GLU A 52 6.62 0.05 -21.10
N LYS A 53 7.51 0.85 -21.71
CA LYS A 53 7.77 0.82 -23.16
C LYS A 53 8.49 -0.45 -23.63
N VAL A 54 9.12 -1.18 -22.72
CA VAL A 54 9.99 -2.33 -23.06
C VAL A 54 9.53 -3.63 -22.42
N GLU A 55 8.80 -3.57 -21.31
CA GLU A 55 8.28 -4.73 -20.59
C GLU A 55 6.78 -4.89 -20.89
N GLU A 56 6.44 -5.85 -21.76
CA GLU A 56 5.06 -6.12 -22.17
C GLU A 56 4.15 -6.57 -21.01
N ARG A 57 4.75 -7.05 -19.91
CA ARG A 57 4.03 -7.48 -18.71
C ARG A 57 3.80 -6.35 -17.71
N LEU A 58 4.12 -5.11 -18.06
CA LEU A 58 3.93 -3.92 -17.23
C LEU A 58 2.91 -2.99 -17.88
N GLU A 59 1.84 -2.68 -17.16
CA GLU A 59 0.85 -1.66 -17.56
C GLU A 59 0.76 -0.58 -16.48
N VAL A 60 0.87 0.69 -16.86
CA VAL A 60 0.89 1.81 -15.91
C VAL A 60 -0.45 2.53 -15.87
N PHE A 61 -1.02 2.62 -14.68
CA PHE A 61 -2.28 3.30 -14.41
C PHE A 61 -2.03 4.56 -13.60
N VAL A 62 -2.64 5.68 -13.99
CA VAL A 62 -2.66 6.88 -13.16
C VAL A 62 -3.88 6.80 -12.24
N VAL A 63 -3.64 6.76 -10.94
CA VAL A 63 -4.67 6.56 -9.91
C VAL A 63 -4.71 7.74 -8.96
N ASP A 64 -5.92 8.16 -8.61
CA ASP A 64 -6.18 9.02 -7.45
C ASP A 64 -6.90 8.16 -6.41
N VAL A 65 -6.34 8.04 -5.20
CA VAL A 65 -6.90 7.21 -4.14
C VAL A 65 -8.28 7.68 -3.67
N LEU A 66 -8.63 8.93 -3.96
CA LEU A 66 -9.96 9.50 -3.70
C LEU A 66 -10.93 9.28 -4.86
N ASP A 67 -10.43 8.93 -6.05
CA ASP A 67 -11.24 8.54 -7.20
C ASP A 67 -11.35 7.02 -7.29
N TYR A 68 -12.45 6.53 -6.74
CA TYR A 68 -12.82 5.12 -6.74
C TYR A 68 -12.77 4.46 -8.13
N HIS A 69 -13.14 5.19 -9.19
CA HIS A 69 -13.15 4.63 -10.54
C HIS A 69 -11.73 4.37 -11.06
N SER A 70 -10.80 5.28 -10.77
CA SER A 70 -9.39 5.11 -11.16
C SER A 70 -8.76 3.87 -10.50
N ILE A 71 -9.12 3.60 -9.25
CA ILE A 71 -8.66 2.40 -8.52
C ILE A 71 -9.22 1.13 -9.17
N LEU A 72 -10.52 1.09 -9.48
CA LEU A 72 -11.16 -0.07 -10.12
C LEU A 72 -10.55 -0.40 -11.49
N LEU A 73 -10.19 0.62 -12.27
CA LEU A 73 -9.54 0.42 -13.56
C LEU A 73 -8.18 -0.26 -13.39
N ALA A 74 -7.37 0.17 -12.42
CA ALA A 74 -6.07 -0.45 -12.13
C ALA A 74 -6.21 -1.87 -11.58
N LEU A 75 -7.28 -2.16 -10.84
CA LEU A 75 -7.54 -3.48 -10.24
C LEU A 75 -8.16 -4.49 -11.20
N LYS A 76 -8.67 -4.07 -12.35
CA LYS A 76 -9.40 -4.94 -13.27
C LYS A 76 -8.53 -6.13 -13.70
N GLY A 77 -9.01 -7.34 -13.41
CA GLY A 77 -8.31 -8.60 -13.76
C GLY A 77 -7.15 -8.96 -12.83
N CYS A 78 -6.85 -8.14 -11.81
CA CYS A 78 -5.84 -8.46 -10.82
C CYS A 78 -6.35 -9.50 -9.81
N SER A 79 -5.48 -10.43 -9.42
CA SER A 79 -5.76 -11.42 -8.37
C SER A 79 -5.25 -11.00 -7.00
N ALA A 80 -4.27 -10.10 -6.95
CA ALA A 80 -3.76 -9.55 -5.71
C ALA A 80 -3.33 -8.10 -5.90
N MET A 81 -3.30 -7.36 -4.79
CA MET A 81 -2.81 -5.99 -4.76
C MET A 81 -1.80 -5.76 -3.63
N PHE A 82 -0.73 -5.05 -3.94
CA PHE A 82 0.24 -4.51 -2.99
C PHE A 82 -0.02 -3.01 -2.81
N CYS A 83 -0.46 -2.60 -1.63
CA CYS A 83 -0.74 -1.22 -1.28
C CYS A 83 0.48 -0.59 -0.60
N CYS A 84 1.16 0.32 -1.31
CA CYS A 84 2.39 0.96 -0.87
C CYS A 84 2.22 2.45 -0.58
N LEU A 85 1.01 2.90 -0.24
CA LEU A 85 0.71 4.31 0.04
C LEU A 85 1.70 4.89 1.04
N ASP A 86 2.44 5.92 0.62
CA ASP A 86 3.40 6.65 1.44
C ASP A 86 3.48 8.09 0.96
N SER A 87 2.94 9.02 1.76
CA SER A 87 3.07 10.44 1.48
C SER A 87 4.44 10.95 1.90
N SER A 88 5.18 11.54 0.95
CA SER A 88 6.49 12.15 1.21
C SER A 88 6.40 13.55 1.80
N ASP A 89 5.27 14.22 1.59
CA ASP A 89 5.09 15.63 1.91
C ASP A 89 4.43 15.74 3.28
N GLY A 90 5.07 16.51 4.16
CA GLY A 90 4.83 16.59 5.60
C GLY A 90 3.43 16.18 6.08
N TYR A 91 3.40 15.24 7.01
CA TYR A 91 2.16 14.78 7.64
C TYR A 91 1.51 15.89 8.46
N ASP A 92 0.30 16.27 8.07
CA ASP A 92 -0.64 17.03 8.90
C ASP A 92 -1.92 16.21 9.12
N GLU A 93 -2.79 16.68 10.03
CA GLU A 93 -4.04 15.99 10.36
C GLU A 93 -4.94 15.75 9.13
N LYS A 94 -4.96 16.68 8.16
CA LYS A 94 -5.78 16.54 6.96
C LYS A 94 -5.22 15.47 6.02
N MET A 95 -3.89 15.39 5.90
CA MET A 95 -3.19 14.37 5.12
C MET A 95 -3.52 12.98 5.66
N VAL A 96 -3.51 12.82 6.99
CA VAL A 96 -3.88 11.57 7.66
C VAL A 96 -5.31 11.16 7.28
N ASP A 97 -6.27 12.08 7.36
CA ASP A 97 -7.66 11.78 7.00
C ASP A 97 -7.83 11.42 5.52
N LEU A 98 -7.14 12.10 4.62
CA LEU A 98 -7.19 11.81 3.18
C LEU A 98 -6.62 10.43 2.87
N GLU A 99 -5.50 10.04 3.48
CA GLU A 99 -4.90 8.73 3.25
C GLU A 99 -5.71 7.60 3.89
N VAL A 100 -6.33 7.82 5.06
CA VAL A 100 -7.26 6.85 5.65
C VAL A 100 -8.48 6.66 4.75
N ARG A 101 -9.06 7.75 4.23
CA ARG A 101 -10.17 7.66 3.26
C ARG A 101 -9.77 6.98 1.96
N GLY A 102 -8.58 7.28 1.45
CA GLY A 102 -8.01 6.62 0.28
C GLY A 102 -7.86 5.12 0.50
N ALA A 103 -7.36 4.70 1.66
CA ALA A 103 -7.24 3.28 1.99
C ALA A 103 -8.60 2.59 2.12
N ILE A 104 -9.63 3.27 2.65
CA ILE A 104 -11.01 2.75 2.66
C ILE A 104 -11.48 2.48 1.24
N ASN A 105 -11.37 3.47 0.34
CA ASN A 105 -11.76 3.33 -1.06
C ASN A 105 -11.03 2.15 -1.73
N VAL A 106 -9.75 1.98 -1.44
CA VAL A 106 -8.91 0.91 -1.97
C VAL A 106 -9.38 -0.47 -1.49
N VAL A 107 -9.67 -0.61 -0.20
CA VAL A 107 -10.20 -1.87 0.37
C VAL A 107 -11.58 -2.17 -0.20
N GLU A 108 -12.46 -1.18 -0.30
CA GLU A 108 -13.79 -1.32 -0.88
C GLU A 108 -13.71 -1.71 -2.37
N ALA A 109 -12.81 -1.07 -3.14
CA ALA A 109 -12.61 -1.39 -4.55
C ALA A 109 -12.13 -2.83 -4.74
N CYS A 110 -11.22 -3.31 -3.89
CA CYS A 110 -10.81 -4.71 -3.90
C CYS A 110 -11.96 -5.65 -3.53
N ALA A 111 -12.76 -5.31 -2.52
CA ALA A 111 -13.90 -6.14 -2.13
C ALA A 111 -14.97 -6.25 -3.23
N GLN A 112 -15.12 -5.22 -4.07
CA GLN A 112 -16.02 -5.23 -5.23
C GLN A 112 -15.41 -5.91 -6.46
N THR A 113 -14.09 -6.13 -6.49
CA THR A 113 -13.41 -6.77 -7.62
C THR A 113 -13.34 -8.28 -7.38
N GLU A 114 -14.21 -9.04 -8.04
CA GLU A 114 -14.36 -10.49 -7.83
C GLU A 114 -13.05 -11.30 -7.99
N THR A 115 -12.11 -10.81 -8.80
CA THR A 115 -10.85 -11.50 -9.05
C THR A 115 -9.83 -11.33 -7.92
N VAL A 116 -9.95 -10.29 -7.09
CA VAL A 116 -8.96 -9.97 -6.06
C VAL A 116 -9.16 -10.87 -4.84
N GLU A 117 -8.19 -11.74 -4.59
CA GLU A 117 -8.23 -12.69 -3.47
C GLU A 117 -7.43 -12.19 -2.26
N LYS A 118 -6.41 -11.35 -2.48
CA LYS A 118 -5.47 -10.94 -1.44
C LYS A 118 -5.04 -9.49 -1.59
N ILE A 119 -4.91 -8.82 -0.45
CA ILE A 119 -4.34 -7.49 -0.38
C ILE A 119 -3.19 -7.49 0.63
N VAL A 120 -2.04 -6.96 0.21
CA VAL A 120 -0.85 -6.79 1.04
C VAL A 120 -0.65 -5.30 1.27
N PHE A 121 -0.64 -4.87 2.52
CA PHE A 121 -0.42 -3.47 2.87
C PHE A 121 0.97 -3.26 3.46
N THR A 122 1.64 -2.22 2.98
CA THR A 122 2.90 -1.77 3.55
C THR A 122 2.62 -0.94 4.80
N SER A 123 2.98 -1.51 5.94
CA SER A 123 2.91 -0.84 7.24
C SER A 123 4.25 -0.19 7.62
N SER A 124 4.33 0.38 8.82
CA SER A 124 5.55 0.97 9.37
C SER A 124 5.70 0.62 10.85
N LEU A 125 6.95 0.48 11.31
CA LEU A 125 7.28 0.26 12.72
C LEU A 125 6.73 1.36 13.63
N THR A 126 6.53 2.57 13.10
CA THR A 126 5.90 3.69 13.81
C THR A 126 4.47 3.37 14.26
N ALA A 127 3.78 2.40 13.65
CA ALA A 127 2.47 1.95 14.11
C ALA A 127 2.53 1.04 15.35
N ALA A 128 3.72 0.58 15.76
CA ALA A 128 3.90 -0.37 16.86
C ALA A 128 4.63 0.21 18.09
N ILE A 129 5.49 1.22 17.92
CA ILE A 129 6.43 1.63 18.98
C ILE A 129 5.96 2.78 19.87
N TRP A 130 5.13 3.71 19.39
CA TRP A 130 4.87 4.96 20.11
C TRP A 130 3.86 4.80 21.24
N ARG A 131 4.33 4.87 22.49
CA ARG A 131 3.53 4.79 23.72
C ARG A 131 4.31 5.42 24.88
N GLU A 132 3.62 5.79 25.96
CA GLU A 132 4.27 6.49 27.10
C GLU A 132 5.45 5.71 27.72
N ASN A 133 5.40 4.37 27.72
CA ASN A 133 6.38 3.50 28.37
C ASN A 133 7.35 2.80 27.37
N ILE A 134 7.65 3.43 26.23
CA ILE A 134 8.46 2.82 25.13
C ILE A 134 9.80 2.24 25.61
N CYS A 135 10.50 2.90 26.54
CA CYS A 135 11.81 2.47 27.05
C CYS A 135 11.74 1.27 28.02
N SER A 136 10.55 0.89 28.50
CA SER A 136 10.36 -0.23 29.42
C SER A 136 10.09 -1.56 28.72
N GLN A 137 9.75 -1.52 27.42
CA GLN A 137 9.58 -2.71 26.61
C GLN A 137 10.93 -3.21 26.12
N LYS A 138 11.27 -4.45 26.47
CA LYS A 138 12.49 -5.10 25.97
C LYS A 138 12.32 -5.61 24.53
N ASP A 139 11.12 -6.05 24.18
CA ASP A 139 10.80 -6.66 22.88
C ASP A 139 9.55 -6.02 22.27
N VAL A 140 9.60 -5.73 20.97
CA VAL A 140 8.49 -5.24 20.15
C VAL A 140 8.16 -6.31 19.11
N ASP A 141 6.91 -6.76 19.09
CA ASP A 141 6.39 -7.83 18.23
C ASP A 141 5.14 -7.36 17.44
N GLU A 142 4.54 -8.23 16.62
CA GLU A 142 3.35 -7.91 15.81
C GLU A 142 2.08 -7.68 16.65
N LYS A 143 2.12 -7.97 17.96
CA LYS A 143 1.04 -7.68 18.90
C LYS A 143 1.18 -6.29 19.52
N SER A 144 2.28 -5.60 19.26
CA SER A 144 2.57 -4.28 19.79
C SER A 144 1.94 -3.20 18.90
N TRP A 145 1.08 -2.36 19.48
CA TRP A 145 0.44 -1.23 18.81
C TRP A 145 0.79 0.11 19.45
N SER A 146 0.99 1.14 18.64
CA SER A 146 1.17 2.52 19.09
C SER A 146 -0.12 3.08 19.69
N ASP A 147 0.01 3.97 20.67
CA ASP A 147 -1.11 4.64 21.32
C ASP A 147 -1.54 5.88 20.52
N GLN A 148 -2.82 5.91 20.13
CA GLN A 148 -3.38 6.97 19.29
C GLN A 148 -3.39 8.33 19.99
N GLU A 149 -3.71 8.37 21.29
CA GLU A 149 -3.78 9.61 22.05
C GLU A 149 -2.39 10.21 22.26
N PHE A 150 -1.40 9.35 22.51
CA PHE A 150 0.01 9.70 22.58
C PHE A 150 0.51 10.29 21.26
N CYS A 151 0.23 9.61 20.13
CA CYS A 151 0.62 10.12 18.81
C CYS A 151 -0.03 11.47 18.51
N ARG A 152 -1.32 11.66 18.83
CA ARG A 152 -2.03 12.93 18.62
C ARG A 152 -1.48 14.05 19.53
N LYS A 153 -1.23 13.75 20.81
CA LYS A 153 -0.69 14.71 21.80
C LYS A 153 0.69 15.23 21.40
N LEU A 154 1.55 14.35 20.90
CA LEU A 154 2.90 14.70 20.45
C LEU A 154 2.99 15.10 18.98
N LYS A 155 1.84 15.20 18.28
CA LYS A 155 1.77 15.55 16.85
C LYS A 155 2.60 14.62 15.97
N LEU A 156 2.65 13.33 16.31
CA LEU A 156 3.27 12.26 15.54
C LEU A 156 2.31 11.78 14.44
N TRP A 157 2.00 12.65 13.49
CA TRP A 157 0.96 12.45 12.48
C TRP A 157 1.18 11.20 11.62
N TYR A 158 2.42 10.94 11.20
CA TYR A 158 2.77 9.71 10.45
C TYR A 158 2.46 8.42 11.23
N ALA A 159 2.84 8.40 12.50
CA ALA A 159 2.61 7.24 13.37
C ALA A 159 1.11 7.01 13.56
N TRP A 160 0.34 8.09 13.75
CA TRP A 160 -1.10 8.01 13.87
C TRP A 160 -1.74 7.49 12.57
N GLN A 161 -1.33 7.99 11.41
CA GLN A 161 -1.84 7.49 10.14
C GLN A 161 -1.54 6.01 9.95
N ARG A 162 -0.29 5.58 10.14
CA ARG A 162 0.09 4.17 9.98
C ARG A 162 -0.68 3.26 10.94
N HIS A 163 -0.88 3.71 12.18
CA HIS A 163 -1.74 3.03 13.13
C HIS A 163 -3.20 2.93 12.65
N SER A 164 -3.80 4.04 12.20
CA SER A 164 -5.19 4.09 11.70
C SER A 164 -5.39 3.18 10.48
N LEU A 165 -4.45 3.19 9.54
CA LEU A 165 -4.44 2.29 8.38
C LEU A 165 -4.40 0.83 8.81
N ASN A 166 -3.45 0.44 9.67
CA ASN A 166 -3.35 -0.93 10.15
C ASN A 166 -4.60 -1.42 10.88
N ARG A 167 -5.21 -0.54 11.70
CA ARG A 167 -6.44 -0.88 12.43
C ARG A 167 -7.60 -1.10 11.48
N LEU A 168 -7.73 -0.28 10.44
CA LEU A 168 -8.74 -0.46 9.39
C LEU A 168 -8.63 -1.85 8.76
N LEU A 169 -7.40 -2.28 8.49
CA LEU A 169 -7.11 -3.56 7.85
C LEU A 169 -7.38 -4.77 8.75
N GLY A 170 -7.12 -4.64 10.05
CA GLY A 170 -7.45 -5.66 11.03
C GLY A 170 -8.95 -5.96 11.18
N LEU A 171 -9.81 -5.08 10.64
CA LEU A 171 -11.26 -5.30 10.59
C LEU A 171 -11.72 -6.17 9.41
N TYR A 172 -10.86 -6.40 8.41
CA TYR A 172 -11.20 -7.17 7.21
C TYR A 172 -10.52 -8.55 7.23
N PRO A 173 -11.26 -9.67 7.10
CA PRO A 173 -10.71 -11.03 7.23
C PRO A 173 -9.64 -11.42 6.19
N TRP A 174 -9.56 -10.70 5.07
CA TRP A 174 -8.77 -11.04 3.89
C TRP A 174 -7.36 -10.41 3.87
N THR A 175 -7.03 -9.56 4.85
CA THR A 175 -5.79 -8.75 4.90
C THR A 175 -4.60 -9.47 5.56
N GLY A 176 -4.67 -10.80 5.68
CA GLY A 176 -3.72 -11.61 6.44
C GLY A 176 -2.25 -11.43 6.05
N CYS A 177 -1.45 -10.94 6.99
CA CYS A 177 0.01 -10.82 6.89
C CYS A 177 0.74 -12.19 6.99
N SER A 178 0.03 -13.27 7.36
CA SER A 178 0.61 -14.49 7.92
C SER A 178 0.98 -15.62 6.94
N ARG A 179 1.05 -15.39 5.62
CA ARG A 179 1.25 -16.50 4.64
C ARG A 179 2.15 -16.18 3.45
N TRP A 180 3.30 -15.54 3.68
CA TRP A 180 4.19 -15.15 2.57
C TRP A 180 5.67 -15.53 2.67
N PHE A 181 6.07 -16.33 3.66
CA PHE A 181 7.38 -16.98 3.63
C PHE A 181 7.23 -18.49 3.90
N PRO A 182 7.67 -19.36 2.98
CA PRO A 182 7.88 -20.77 3.29
C PRO A 182 9.03 -20.93 4.29
#